data_AF-A0A2J7W634-F1
#
_entry.id   AF-A0A2J7W634-F1
#
_cell.length_a   1.000
_cell.length_b   1.000
_cell.length_c   1.000
_cell.angle_alpha   90.00
_cell.angle_beta   90.00
_cell.angle_gamma   90.00
#
_symmetry.space_group_name_H-M   'P 1'
#
loop_
_entity.id
_entity.type
_entity.pdbx_description
1 polymer ?
#
loop_
_entity_poly.entity_id
_entity_poly.type
_entity_poly.pdbx_seq_one_letter_code
_entity_poly.pdbx_strand_id
1 'polypeptide(L)'
;MPAPQPTRLFHITAIANLPAIFAAGALVSKNGGAVAGINYQNIAHAGAQGARAVRAVPNPPGGLVHDFVPFYFAPRSPMLFAIHGGRVAGCQWRQGDIVHFETTVHRVVAPGRPFVFYDRNATLAFSTPYNDLAHLDTAVAWDLMTEAPQLDGFCKF
;
A
#
# COMPACT_ATOMS: atom_id res chain seq x y z
N MET A 1 7.74 -17.37 -10.77
CA MET A 1 6.50 -18.10 -10.45
C MET A 1 5.34 -17.23 -10.93
N PRO A 2 4.27 -17.78 -11.56
CA PRO A 2 3.12 -16.96 -11.93
C PRO A 2 2.43 -16.35 -10.71
N ALA A 3 1.72 -15.23 -10.90
CA ALA A 3 0.94 -14.59 -9.86
C ALA A 3 -0.15 -15.54 -9.32
N PRO A 4 -0.40 -15.55 -8.00
CA PRO A 4 -1.51 -16.30 -7.42
C PRO A 4 -2.83 -15.88 -8.03
N GLN A 5 -3.76 -16.82 -8.17
CA GLN A 5 -5.13 -16.56 -8.60
C GLN A 5 -6.13 -16.98 -7.51
N PRO A 6 -6.85 -16.03 -6.87
CA PRO A 6 -6.83 -14.59 -7.17
C PRO A 6 -5.55 -13.88 -6.67
N THR A 7 -5.11 -12.85 -7.39
CA THR A 7 -4.01 -11.97 -6.94
C THR A 7 -4.54 -10.98 -5.91
N ARG A 8 -4.22 -11.22 -4.63
CA ARG A 8 -4.72 -10.45 -3.48
C ARG A 8 -3.96 -9.14 -3.29
N LEU A 9 -4.66 -8.14 -2.79
CA LEU A 9 -4.16 -6.80 -2.49
C LEU A 9 -4.58 -6.41 -1.08
N PHE A 10 -3.65 -5.87 -0.31
CA PHE A 10 -3.85 -5.52 1.10
C PHE A 10 -3.60 -4.04 1.34
N HIS A 11 -4.47 -3.42 2.15
CA HIS A 11 -4.31 -2.06 2.65
C HIS A 11 -4.51 -2.06 4.17
N ILE A 12 -3.62 -1.39 4.90
CA ILE A 12 -3.74 -1.28 6.35
C ILE A 12 -4.05 0.15 6.77
N THR A 13 -4.87 0.29 7.81
CA THR A 13 -5.23 1.58 8.41
C THR A 13 -5.51 1.42 9.90
N ALA A 14 -5.45 2.52 10.67
CA ALA A 14 -5.93 2.50 12.05
C ALA A 14 -7.45 2.33 12.09
N ILE A 15 -7.96 1.60 13.08
CA ILE A 15 -9.41 1.41 13.29
C ILE A 15 -10.17 2.74 13.40
N ALA A 16 -9.55 3.76 13.97
CA ALA A 16 -10.12 5.11 14.08
C ALA A 16 -10.35 5.82 12.74
N ASN A 17 -9.81 5.31 11.63
CA ASN A 17 -10.07 5.84 10.29
C ASN A 17 -11.35 5.28 9.67
N LEU A 18 -11.92 4.19 10.21
CA LEU A 18 -13.12 3.56 9.66
C LEU A 18 -14.33 4.51 9.56
N PRO A 19 -14.65 5.35 10.57
CA PRO A 19 -15.78 6.27 10.46
C PRO A 19 -15.66 7.22 9.25
N ALA A 20 -14.48 7.78 9.02
CA ALA A 20 -14.23 8.68 7.90
C ALA A 20 -14.29 7.95 6.54
N ILE A 21 -13.75 6.73 6.47
CA ILE A 21 -13.79 5.89 5.26
C ILE A 21 -15.24 5.53 4.91
N PHE A 22 -16.06 5.17 5.91
CA PHE A 22 -17.46 4.85 5.69
C PHE A 22 -18.30 6.08 5.33
N ALA A 23 -18.04 7.23 5.94
CA ALA A 23 -18.69 8.48 5.56
C ALA A 23 -18.37 8.91 4.12
N ALA A 24 -17.13 8.69 3.67
CA ALA A 24 -16.72 8.95 2.29
C ALA A 24 -17.21 7.87 1.30
N GLY A 25 -17.62 6.70 1.79
CA GLY A 25 -17.97 5.54 0.96
C GLY A 25 -16.79 4.96 0.17
N ALA A 26 -15.55 5.37 0.47
CA ALA A 26 -14.37 5.01 -0.29
C ALA A 26 -13.08 5.16 0.53
N LEU A 27 -12.06 4.40 0.13
CA LEU A 27 -10.67 4.77 0.45
C LEU A 27 -10.26 5.92 -0.47
N VAL A 28 -9.76 7.00 0.11
CA VAL A 28 -9.33 8.20 -0.60
C VAL A 28 -7.80 8.30 -0.54
N SER A 29 -7.18 8.78 -1.63
CA SER A 29 -5.74 9.04 -1.65
C SER A 29 -5.36 10.13 -0.65
N LYS A 30 -4.08 10.24 -0.32
CA LYS A 30 -3.64 11.24 0.67
C LYS A 30 -3.91 12.67 0.21
N ASN A 31 -3.59 12.97 -1.05
CA ASN A 31 -3.87 14.29 -1.61
C ASN A 31 -5.37 14.53 -1.77
N GLY A 32 -6.14 13.53 -2.20
CA GLY A 32 -7.61 13.64 -2.28
C GLY A 32 -8.25 13.89 -0.91
N GLY A 33 -7.78 13.21 0.14
CA GLY A 33 -8.26 13.40 1.51
C GLY A 33 -7.95 14.79 2.05
N ALA A 34 -6.77 15.33 1.75
CA ALA A 34 -6.41 16.69 2.12
C ALA A 34 -7.33 17.73 1.45
N VAL A 35 -7.61 17.57 0.16
CA VAL A 35 -8.56 18.44 -0.57
C VAL A 35 -9.97 18.35 0.00
N ALA A 36 -10.39 17.15 0.40
CA ALA A 36 -11.71 16.90 0.99
C ALA A 36 -11.80 17.27 2.49
N GLY A 37 -10.71 17.73 3.12
CA GLY A 37 -10.69 18.06 4.55
C GLY A 37 -10.84 16.84 5.47
N ILE A 38 -10.50 15.64 4.99
CA ILE A 38 -10.60 14.40 5.76
C ILE A 38 -9.42 14.30 6.72
N ASN A 39 -9.72 14.44 8.02
CA ASN A 39 -8.75 14.13 9.07
C ASN A 39 -8.64 12.61 9.24
N TYR A 40 -7.41 12.11 9.35
CA TYR A 40 -7.14 10.69 9.58
C TYR A 40 -5.97 10.50 10.55
N GLN A 41 -5.95 9.32 11.16
CA GLN A 41 -4.88 8.83 12.01
C GLN A 41 -3.76 8.26 11.17
N ASN A 42 -2.60 8.92 11.20
CA ASN A 42 -1.41 8.47 10.48
C ASN A 42 -0.74 7.31 11.21
N ILE A 43 -0.55 6.20 10.49
CA ILE A 43 0.21 5.02 10.96
C ILE A 43 1.51 4.81 10.18
N ALA A 44 1.89 5.74 9.30
CA ALA A 44 3.08 5.62 8.47
C ALA A 44 4.26 6.43 9.02
N HIS A 45 5.49 5.96 8.75
CA HIS A 45 6.70 6.72 9.04
C HIS A 45 6.73 8.05 8.29
N ALA A 46 7.16 9.12 8.97
CA ALA A 46 7.28 10.45 8.37
C ALA A 46 8.20 10.46 7.14
N GLY A 47 9.33 9.75 7.17
CA GLY A 47 10.23 9.63 6.02
C GLY A 47 9.56 8.99 4.80
N ALA A 48 8.77 7.93 5.01
CA ALA A 48 8.01 7.30 3.93
C ALA A 48 6.92 8.25 3.37
N GLN A 49 6.24 9.01 4.23
CA GLN A 49 5.25 10.01 3.81
C GLN A 49 5.89 11.14 3.00
N GLY A 50 7.05 11.66 3.42
CA GLY A 50 7.79 12.69 2.69
C GLY A 50 8.23 12.22 1.30
N ALA A 51 8.81 11.02 1.22
CA ALA A 51 9.27 10.45 -0.05
C ALA A 51 8.12 10.23 -1.05
N ARG A 52 6.97 9.76 -0.58
CA ARG A 52 5.76 9.56 -1.42
C ARG A 52 5.15 10.88 -1.91
N ALA A 53 5.25 11.95 -1.13
CA ALA A 53 4.70 13.26 -1.49
C ALA A 53 5.37 13.88 -2.71
N VAL A 54 6.62 13.54 -2.99
CA VAL A 54 7.41 14.13 -4.09
C VAL A 54 7.71 13.13 -5.21
N ARG A 55 7.32 11.86 -5.07
CA ARG A 55 7.58 10.82 -6.06
C ARG A 55 6.56 10.91 -7.19
N ALA A 56 7.00 11.40 -8.34
CA ALA A 56 6.22 11.38 -9.58
C ALA A 56 6.03 9.95 -10.11
N VAL A 57 4.85 9.69 -10.66
CA VAL A 57 4.54 8.49 -11.44
C VAL A 57 4.81 8.81 -12.91
N PRO A 58 5.81 8.20 -13.55
CA PRO A 58 6.28 8.64 -14.87
C PRO A 58 5.35 8.21 -16.03
N ASN A 59 4.60 7.13 -15.86
CA ASN A 59 3.67 6.61 -16.87
C ASN A 59 2.25 7.10 -16.59
N PRO A 60 1.37 7.19 -17.62
CA PRO A 60 -0.06 7.43 -17.41
C PRO A 60 -0.63 6.48 -16.33
N PRO A 61 -1.47 6.98 -15.41
CA PRO A 61 -2.14 8.28 -15.45
C PRO A 61 -1.30 9.49 -14.97
N GLY A 62 -0.03 9.29 -14.61
CA GLY A 62 0.84 10.33 -14.10
C GLY A 62 0.53 10.72 -12.65
N GLY A 63 0.91 11.94 -12.27
CA GLY A 63 0.70 12.47 -10.91
C GLY A 63 1.79 12.05 -9.93
N LEU A 64 1.46 12.10 -8.64
CA LEU A 64 2.33 11.77 -7.52
C LEU A 64 1.85 10.48 -6.85
N VAL A 65 2.73 9.76 -6.16
CA VAL A 65 2.34 8.56 -5.40
C VAL A 65 1.22 8.85 -4.39
N HIS A 66 1.15 10.05 -3.82
CA HIS A 66 0.07 10.47 -2.92
C HIS A 66 -1.29 10.75 -3.59
N ASP A 67 -1.37 10.73 -4.93
CA ASP A 67 -2.63 10.81 -5.66
C ASP A 67 -3.34 9.44 -5.76
N PHE A 68 -2.65 8.35 -5.38
CA PHE A 68 -3.16 6.99 -5.42
C PHE A 68 -3.51 6.46 -4.02
N VAL A 69 -4.43 5.49 -3.97
CA VAL A 69 -4.68 4.69 -2.77
C VAL A 69 -3.70 3.51 -2.76
N PRO A 70 -2.83 3.38 -1.76
CA PRO A 70 -1.79 2.35 -1.78
C PRO A 70 -2.37 0.97 -1.43
N PHE A 71 -2.03 -0.03 -2.22
CA PHE A 71 -2.24 -1.45 -1.89
C PHE A 71 -0.92 -2.21 -2.02
N TYR A 72 -0.78 -3.29 -1.27
CA TYR A 72 0.41 -4.14 -1.23
C TYR A 72 0.08 -5.57 -1.63
N PHE A 73 1.01 -6.25 -2.30
CA PHE A 73 0.89 -7.67 -2.61
C PHE A 73 1.16 -8.58 -1.40
N ALA A 74 2.00 -8.12 -0.47
CA ALA A 74 2.29 -8.84 0.78
C ALA A 74 1.21 -8.57 1.84
N PRO A 75 0.72 -9.60 2.56
CA PRO A 75 -0.30 -9.43 3.59
C PRO A 75 0.23 -8.76 4.87
N ARG A 76 1.54 -8.80 5.11
CA ARG A 76 2.16 -8.22 6.31
C ARG A 76 3.07 -7.06 5.93
N SER A 77 2.63 -5.86 6.27
CA SER A 77 3.44 -4.66 6.06
C SER A 77 4.59 -4.59 7.08
N PRO A 78 5.81 -4.17 6.69
CA PRO A 78 6.88 -3.83 7.64
C PRO A 78 6.44 -2.73 8.63
N MET A 79 5.43 -1.92 8.27
CA MET A 79 4.83 -0.96 9.20
C MET A 79 4.23 -1.63 10.43
N LEU A 80 3.74 -2.87 10.37
CA LEU A 80 3.22 -3.57 11.54
C LEU A 80 4.30 -3.80 12.60
N PHE A 81 5.52 -4.13 12.16
CA PHE A 81 6.66 -4.28 13.05
C PHE A 81 7.09 -2.92 13.63
N ALA A 82 7.13 -1.88 12.79
CA ALA A 82 7.43 -0.53 13.24
C ALA A 82 6.43 0.00 14.28
N ILE A 83 5.13 -0.23 14.05
CA ILE A 83 4.05 0.14 14.97
C ILE A 83 4.20 -0.62 16.29
N HIS A 84 4.42 -1.94 16.23
CA HIS A 84 4.63 -2.76 17.42
C HIS A 84 5.84 -2.30 18.25
N GLY A 85 6.93 -1.93 17.58
CA GLY A 85 8.15 -1.42 18.22
C GLY A 85 8.10 0.06 18.61
N GLY A 86 6.94 0.74 18.50
CA GLY A 86 6.81 2.16 18.84
C GLY A 86 7.65 3.11 17.98
N ARG A 87 8.03 2.71 16.76
CA ARG A 87 8.95 3.44 15.88
C ARG A 87 8.25 4.47 14.99
N VAL A 88 6.93 4.60 15.07
CA VAL A 88 6.15 5.56 14.30
C VAL A 88 5.81 6.74 15.20
N ALA A 89 6.48 7.87 14.98
CA ALA A 89 6.30 9.08 15.79
C ALA A 89 4.82 9.53 15.80
N GLY A 90 4.29 9.76 17.00
CA GLY A 90 2.90 10.19 17.21
C GLY A 90 1.85 9.09 17.01
N CYS A 91 2.23 7.86 16.69
CA CYS A 91 1.31 6.74 16.58
C CYS A 91 1.09 6.10 17.95
N GLN A 92 -0.15 6.15 18.44
CA GLN A 92 -0.56 5.51 19.70
C GLN A 92 -1.20 4.12 19.49
N TRP A 93 -1.38 3.72 18.22
CA TRP A 93 -2.05 2.49 17.83
C TRP A 93 -1.10 1.29 17.95
N ARG A 94 -1.66 0.12 18.27
CA ARG A 94 -0.95 -1.17 18.32
C ARG A 94 -1.45 -2.05 17.19
N GLN A 95 -0.79 -3.19 16.95
CA GLN A 95 -1.19 -4.10 15.87
C GLN A 95 -2.65 -4.56 15.98
N GLY A 96 -3.19 -4.74 17.20
CA GLY A 96 -4.59 -5.08 17.42
C GLY A 96 -5.59 -3.98 17.02
N ASP A 97 -5.11 -2.74 16.84
CA ASP A 97 -5.91 -1.59 16.42
C ASP A 97 -5.81 -1.34 14.90
N ILE A 98 -5.11 -2.21 14.16
CA ILE A 98 -4.89 -2.08 12.71
C ILE A 98 -5.90 -2.94 11.94
N VAL A 99 -6.68 -2.27 11.10
CA VAL A 99 -7.62 -2.90 10.18
C VAL A 99 -6.90 -3.25 8.88
N HIS A 100 -7.17 -4.44 8.37
CA HIS A 100 -6.74 -4.88 7.04
C HIS A 100 -7.92 -4.89 6.08
N PHE A 101 -7.85 -4.07 5.04
CA PHE A 101 -8.72 -4.22 3.87
C PHE A 101 -8.05 -5.15 2.87
N GLU A 102 -8.86 -6.02 2.29
CA GLU A 102 -8.44 -6.93 1.25
C GLU A 102 -9.32 -6.76 0.01
N THR A 103 -8.68 -6.78 -1.14
CA THR A 103 -9.32 -6.88 -2.44
C THR A 103 -8.46 -7.73 -3.38
N THR A 104 -8.80 -7.77 -4.66
CA THR A 104 -8.01 -8.46 -5.68
C THR A 104 -7.69 -7.52 -6.83
N VAL A 105 -6.59 -7.78 -7.55
CA VAL A 105 -6.25 -7.06 -8.78
C VAL A 105 -7.45 -7.03 -9.72
N HIS A 106 -8.08 -8.19 -9.97
CA HIS A 106 -9.25 -8.30 -10.82
C HIS A 106 -10.38 -7.34 -10.41
N ARG A 107 -10.70 -7.24 -9.11
CA ARG A 107 -11.76 -6.33 -8.62
C ARG A 107 -11.40 -4.85 -8.80
N VAL A 108 -10.13 -4.48 -8.63
CA VAL A 108 -9.68 -3.10 -8.74
C VAL A 108 -9.68 -2.62 -10.19
N VAL A 109 -9.29 -3.49 -11.13
CA VAL A 109 -9.14 -3.14 -12.54
C VAL A 109 -10.41 -3.35 -13.37
N ALA A 110 -11.35 -4.20 -12.92
CA ALA A 110 -12.60 -4.49 -13.63
C ALA A 110 -13.39 -3.25 -14.09
N PRO A 111 -13.45 -2.14 -13.32
CA PRO A 111 -14.13 -0.92 -13.78
C PRO A 111 -13.34 -0.09 -14.80
N GLY A 112 -12.21 -0.58 -15.32
CA GLY A 112 -11.35 0.15 -16.27
C GLY A 112 -10.57 1.32 -15.64
N ARG A 113 -10.38 1.30 -14.32
CA ARG A 113 -9.67 2.38 -13.62
C ARG A 113 -8.17 2.32 -13.93
N PRO A 114 -7.52 3.45 -14.24
CA PRO A 114 -6.07 3.51 -14.34
C PRO A 114 -5.41 3.04 -13.05
N PHE A 115 -4.33 2.30 -13.18
CA PHE A 115 -3.53 1.82 -12.05
C PHE A 115 -2.04 1.93 -12.39
N VAL A 116 -1.24 1.88 -11.33
CA VAL A 116 0.20 1.66 -11.43
C VAL A 116 0.59 0.72 -10.29
N PHE A 117 1.45 -0.25 -10.58
CA PHE A 117 2.12 -1.06 -9.56
C PHE A 117 3.63 -1.00 -9.77
N TYR A 118 4.37 -1.36 -8.73
CA TYR A 118 5.82 -1.35 -8.73
C TYR A 118 6.33 -2.74 -8.37
N ASP A 119 7.51 -3.09 -8.89
CA ASP A 119 8.23 -4.32 -8.54
C ASP A 119 8.68 -4.36 -7.06
N ARG A 120 8.75 -3.18 -6.42
CA ARG A 120 9.17 -2.98 -5.03
C ARG A 120 8.58 -1.69 -4.46
N ASN A 121 9.08 -1.23 -3.31
CA ASN A 121 8.65 0.02 -2.71
C ASN A 121 8.77 1.21 -3.70
N ALA A 122 7.62 1.81 -4.04
CA ALA A 122 7.48 2.87 -5.03
C ALA A 122 8.30 4.14 -4.72
N THR A 123 8.75 4.33 -3.47
CA THR A 123 9.59 5.47 -3.09
C THR A 123 11.05 5.32 -3.48
N LEU A 124 11.50 4.13 -3.86
CA LEU A 124 12.88 3.88 -4.24
C LEU A 124 13.15 4.44 -5.65
N ALA A 125 14.28 5.12 -5.83
CA ALA A 125 14.63 5.71 -7.13
C ALA A 125 14.68 4.67 -8.26
N PHE A 126 15.13 3.45 -7.93
CA PHE A 126 15.29 2.31 -8.83
C PHE A 126 14.08 1.37 -8.88
N SER A 127 12.93 1.73 -8.29
CA SER A 127 11.70 0.96 -8.47
C SER A 127 11.16 1.15 -9.90
N THR A 128 10.72 0.08 -10.55
CA THR A 128 10.15 0.17 -11.89
C THR A 128 8.61 0.18 -11.83
N PRO A 129 7.95 1.20 -12.39
CA PRO A 129 6.49 1.26 -12.48
C PRO A 129 5.94 0.48 -13.69
N TYR A 130 4.79 -0.15 -13.50
CA TYR A 130 4.06 -0.89 -14.52
C TYR A 130 2.58 -0.49 -14.49
N ASN A 131 1.95 -0.39 -15.65
CA ASN A 131 0.51 -0.14 -15.82
C ASN A 131 -0.17 -1.19 -16.73
N ASP A 132 0.52 -2.32 -16.97
CA ASP A 132 0.01 -3.49 -17.67
C ASP A 132 0.15 -4.73 -16.77
N LEU A 133 -0.96 -5.44 -16.57
CA LEU A 133 -1.04 -6.64 -15.74
C LEU A 133 -0.24 -7.81 -16.30
N ALA A 134 0.11 -7.80 -17.60
CA ALA A 134 0.98 -8.80 -18.21
C ALA A 134 2.35 -8.90 -17.50
N HIS A 135 2.77 -7.83 -16.81
CA HIS A 135 4.02 -7.81 -16.06
C HIS A 135 3.92 -8.41 -14.66
N LEU A 136 2.74 -8.71 -14.13
CA LEU A 136 2.58 -9.19 -12.75
C LEU A 136 3.45 -10.42 -12.46
N ASP A 137 3.43 -11.41 -13.35
CA ASP A 137 4.17 -12.67 -13.18
C ASP A 137 5.69 -12.49 -13.15
N THR A 138 6.20 -11.42 -13.78
CA THR A 138 7.64 -11.18 -13.95
C THR A 138 8.19 -10.08 -13.04
N ALA A 139 7.38 -9.09 -12.68
CA ALA A 139 7.81 -7.92 -11.92
C ALA A 139 7.72 -8.12 -10.41
N VAL A 140 6.82 -8.99 -9.94
CA VAL A 140 6.64 -9.28 -8.52
C VAL A 140 7.31 -10.62 -8.21
N ALA A 141 8.17 -10.64 -7.19
CA ALA A 141 8.80 -11.86 -6.69
C ALA A 141 7.78 -12.74 -5.93
N TRP A 142 6.88 -13.39 -6.66
CA TRP A 142 5.77 -14.15 -6.07
C TRP A 142 6.22 -15.31 -5.20
N ASP A 143 7.34 -15.93 -5.52
CA ASP A 143 8.00 -16.93 -4.69
C ASP A 143 8.28 -16.39 -3.28
N LEU A 144 8.87 -15.19 -3.19
CA LEU A 144 9.09 -14.49 -1.93
C LEU A 144 7.78 -14.05 -1.27
N MET A 145 6.84 -13.49 -2.05
CA MET A 145 5.58 -12.96 -1.50
C MET A 145 4.66 -14.05 -0.93
N THR A 146 4.85 -15.30 -1.35
CA THR A 146 4.02 -16.45 -0.95
C THR A 146 4.78 -17.49 -0.13
N GLU A 147 6.03 -17.21 0.23
CA GLU A 147 6.81 -18.12 1.05
C GLU A 147 6.17 -18.33 2.44
N ALA A 148 6.36 -19.51 3.01
CA ALA A 148 5.94 -19.75 4.38
C ALA A 148 6.77 -18.87 5.34
N PRO A 149 6.15 -18.22 6.34
CA PRO A 149 6.89 -17.40 7.28
C PRO A 149 7.90 -18.25 8.06
N GLN A 150 9.15 -17.81 8.07
CA GLN A 150 10.25 -18.45 8.81
C GLN A 150 10.50 -17.65 10.10
N LEU A 151 10.70 -18.34 11.24
CA LEU A 151 11.29 -17.72 12.44
C LEU A 151 12.71 -17.26 12.07
N ASP A 152 13.10 -16.06 12.49
CA ASP A 152 14.35 -15.35 12.12
C ASP A 152 14.49 -14.88 10.66
N GLY A 153 13.55 -15.25 9.79
CA GLY A 153 13.37 -14.68 8.46
C GLY A 153 12.69 -13.31 8.55
N PHE A 154 13.41 -12.29 9.02
CA PHE A 154 12.91 -10.93 8.87
C PHE A 154 12.71 -10.63 7.38
N CYS A 155 11.51 -10.16 7.00
CA CYS A 155 11.34 -9.37 5.79
C CYS A 155 12.29 -8.17 5.88
N LYS A 156 13.49 -8.31 5.32
CA LYS A 156 14.57 -7.31 5.28
C LYS A 156 14.35 -6.24 4.21
N PHE A 157 13.12 -5.99 3.79
CA PHE A 157 12.79 -5.05 2.71
C PHE A 157 11.76 -4.01 3.17
#